data_AF-A0A077KDI7-F1
#
_entry.id   AF-A0A077KDI7-F1
#
_cell.length_a   1.000
_cell.length_b   1.000
_cell.length_c   1.000
_cell.angle_alpha   90.00
_cell.angle_beta   90.00
_cell.angle_gamma   90.00
#
_symmetry.space_group_name_H-M   'P 1'
#
loop_
_entity.id
_entity.type
_entity.pdbx_description
1 polymer ?
#
loop_
_entity_poly.entity_id
_entity_poly.type
_entity_poly.pdbx_seq_one_letter_code
_entity_poly.pdbx_strand_id
1 'polypeptide(L)'
;MFFILLFLFSGVRAQTLIITNNIGIPIIVKNGKKEVTLNNQGKKEFTETNRIEIKISDNKFRYINLFLDPIDKLKITMGKNNEMIYSGDKAALHKYLTETLNVDTFGKINTYELISQKKNSGELKNISELLLLDILKKVQLSNIVISPEDKISTRSLKNYIKYNWLSTIFSTVDRRETAFKKDVINYYFKKYIETDISRFSCTTSLPYSVIEVLAKNKSLLQTELPIYPIVEHTDDDNINQYLPQNCQKQYFQQKYNYLEHINGHNKEYYKKVLREKFNEE
;
A
#
# COMPACT_ATOMS: atom_id res chain seq x y z
N MET A 1 -16.41 -2.43 51.40
CA MET A 1 -17.31 -2.13 50.26
C MET A 1 -16.44 -1.80 49.05
N PHE A 2 -16.06 -2.83 48.29
CA PHE A 2 -15.16 -2.73 47.14
C PHE A 2 -15.88 -3.43 45.98
N PHE A 3 -16.80 -2.71 45.35
CA PHE A 3 -17.60 -3.24 44.26
C PHE A 3 -17.44 -2.33 43.05
N ILE A 4 -17.04 -2.97 41.94
CA ILE A 4 -17.30 -2.56 40.55
C ILE A 4 -16.41 -1.45 40.01
N LEU A 5 -15.23 -1.85 39.52
CA LEU A 5 -14.49 -1.11 38.49
C LEU A 5 -13.84 -2.08 37.49
N LEU A 6 -14.55 -3.18 37.17
CA LEU A 6 -14.07 -4.27 36.31
C LEU A 6 -14.85 -4.42 34.99
N PHE A 7 -15.76 -3.50 34.65
CA PHE A 7 -16.62 -3.60 33.47
C PHE A 7 -16.75 -2.29 32.66
N LEU A 8 -15.64 -1.58 32.41
CA LEU A 8 -15.63 -0.49 31.41
C LEU A 8 -14.83 -0.79 30.14
N PHE A 9 -14.31 -2.01 29.97
CA PHE A 9 -13.62 -2.43 28.74
C PHE A 9 -14.49 -3.25 27.78
N SER A 10 -15.80 -3.42 28.03
CA SER A 10 -16.75 -4.12 27.13
C SER A 10 -17.27 -3.23 26.00
N GLY A 11 -16.38 -2.44 25.40
CA GLY A 11 -16.72 -1.50 24.34
C GLY A 11 -15.61 -1.29 23.32
N VAL A 12 -14.68 -2.24 23.15
CA VAL A 12 -13.76 -2.20 22.01
C VAL A 12 -14.55 -2.60 20.76
N ARG A 13 -15.36 -1.67 20.25
CA ARG A 13 -16.02 -1.84 18.95
C ARG A 13 -14.92 -1.89 17.91
N ALA A 14 -14.75 -3.04 17.29
CA ALA A 14 -13.89 -3.23 16.14
C ALA A 14 -14.66 -2.93 14.86
N GLN A 15 -13.98 -2.33 13.88
CA GLN A 15 -14.58 -2.04 12.57
C GLN A 15 -15.20 -3.30 11.99
N THR A 16 -16.37 -3.16 11.38
CA THR A 16 -17.15 -4.30 10.89
C THR A 16 -17.13 -4.31 9.37
N LEU A 17 -16.66 -5.42 8.79
CA LEU A 17 -16.78 -5.69 7.37
C LEU A 17 -17.77 -6.82 7.13
N ILE A 18 -18.76 -6.58 6.29
CA ILE A 18 -19.73 -7.59 5.87
C ILE A 18 -19.51 -7.91 4.40
N ILE A 19 -19.29 -9.18 4.08
CA ILE A 19 -19.19 -9.66 2.70
C ILE A 19 -20.38 -10.54 2.39
N THR A 20 -21.03 -10.28 1.26
CA THR A 20 -22.14 -11.09 0.74
C THR A 20 -21.79 -11.58 -0.66
N ASN A 21 -21.91 -12.89 -0.91
CA ASN A 21 -21.65 -13.48 -2.21
C ASN A 21 -22.94 -13.66 -3.02
N ASN A 22 -23.10 -12.90 -4.10
CA ASN A 22 -24.21 -13.02 -5.06
C ASN A 22 -23.72 -13.30 -6.50
N ILE A 23 -22.50 -13.84 -6.68
CA ILE A 23 -21.94 -14.13 -8.02
C ILE A 23 -22.56 -15.40 -8.63
N GLY A 24 -23.08 -16.32 -7.81
CA GLY A 24 -23.59 -17.62 -8.27
C GLY A 24 -22.59 -18.79 -8.16
N ILE A 25 -21.32 -18.51 -7.86
CA ILE A 25 -20.28 -19.52 -7.56
C ILE A 25 -19.68 -19.25 -6.18
N PRO A 26 -19.08 -20.25 -5.50
CA PRO A 26 -18.37 -20.03 -4.24
C PRO A 26 -17.22 -19.03 -4.40
N ILE A 27 -17.03 -18.19 -3.39
CA ILE A 27 -15.84 -17.34 -3.26
C ILE A 27 -15.12 -17.66 -1.96
N ILE A 28 -13.81 -17.41 -1.95
CA ILE A 28 -12.96 -17.55 -0.77
C ILE A 28 -12.63 -16.14 -0.28
N VAL A 29 -12.83 -15.89 1.01
CA VAL A 29 -12.41 -14.65 1.65
C VAL A 29 -11.32 -14.96 2.67
N LYS A 30 -10.15 -14.34 2.49
CA LYS A 30 -9.05 -14.40 3.46
C LYS A 30 -8.93 -13.11 4.24
N ASN A 31 -8.79 -13.24 5.56
CA ASN A 31 -8.50 -12.17 6.51
C ASN A 31 -7.32 -12.61 7.38
N GLY A 32 -6.11 -12.16 7.03
CA GLY A 32 -4.88 -12.70 7.61
C GLY A 32 -4.77 -14.21 7.38
N LYS A 33 -4.55 -14.98 8.46
CA LYS A 33 -4.49 -16.45 8.40
C LYS A 33 -5.86 -17.15 8.34
N LYS A 34 -6.96 -16.42 8.50
CA LYS A 34 -8.32 -17.00 8.49
C LYS A 34 -8.87 -16.99 7.08
N GLU A 35 -9.37 -18.13 6.63
CA GLU A 35 -10.02 -18.30 5.34
C GLU A 35 -11.47 -18.78 5.54
N VAL A 36 -12.40 -18.20 4.77
CA VAL A 36 -13.82 -18.57 4.80
C VAL A 36 -14.33 -18.71 3.38
N THR A 37 -14.90 -19.88 3.07
CA THR A 37 -15.65 -20.10 1.83
C THR A 37 -17.08 -19.60 1.99
N LEU A 38 -17.49 -18.72 1.08
CA LEU A 38 -18.85 -18.23 0.96
C LEU A 38 -19.52 -18.84 -0.27
N ASN A 39 -20.47 -19.74 -0.04
CA ASN A 39 -21.35 -20.24 -1.11
C ASN A 39 -22.27 -19.13 -1.64
N ASN A 40 -23.02 -19.42 -2.71
CA ASN A 40 -23.99 -18.46 -3.25
C ASN A 40 -24.99 -17.99 -2.18
N GLN A 41 -25.29 -16.69 -2.17
CA GLN A 41 -26.06 -15.97 -1.14
C GLN A 41 -25.45 -16.01 0.27
N GLY A 42 -24.25 -16.58 0.42
CA GLY A 42 -23.52 -16.63 1.67
C GLY A 42 -23.10 -15.26 2.16
N LYS A 43 -23.19 -15.03 3.47
CA LYS A 43 -22.80 -13.79 4.14
C LYS A 43 -21.85 -14.10 5.28
N LYS A 44 -20.77 -13.32 5.42
CA LYS A 44 -19.90 -13.37 6.59
C LYS A 44 -19.56 -11.98 7.07
N GLU A 45 -19.52 -11.85 8.37
CA GLU A 45 -19.03 -10.67 9.09
C GLU A 45 -17.60 -10.92 9.56
N PHE A 46 -16.75 -9.92 9.39
CA PHE A 46 -15.36 -9.89 9.81
C PHE A 46 -15.16 -8.67 10.71
N THR A 47 -14.50 -8.89 11.83
CA THR A 47 -14.05 -7.83 12.74
C THR A 47 -12.52 -7.75 12.70
N GLU A 48 -11.97 -6.58 13.09
CA GLU A 48 -10.52 -6.37 13.25
C GLU A 48 -9.68 -6.67 12.00
N THR A 49 -10.12 -6.20 10.83
CA THR A 49 -9.44 -6.48 9.55
C THR A 49 -8.91 -5.24 8.87
N ASN A 50 -7.61 -5.12 8.66
CA ASN A 50 -7.02 -4.00 7.92
C ASN A 50 -7.03 -4.20 6.41
N ARG A 51 -7.08 -5.46 5.97
CA ARG A 51 -7.08 -5.88 4.57
C ARG A 51 -7.71 -7.25 4.45
N ILE A 52 -8.46 -7.45 3.37
CA ILE A 52 -8.95 -8.77 2.96
C ILE A 52 -8.51 -9.10 1.54
N GLU A 53 -8.50 -10.40 1.25
CA GLU A 53 -8.43 -10.96 -0.10
C GLU A 53 -9.75 -11.66 -0.41
N ILE A 54 -10.34 -11.37 -1.57
CA ILE A 54 -11.49 -12.10 -2.10
C ILE A 54 -11.00 -12.86 -3.34
N LYS A 55 -10.87 -14.18 -3.24
CA LYS A 55 -10.54 -15.08 -4.34
C LYS A 55 -11.84 -15.64 -4.94
N ILE A 56 -12.08 -15.32 -6.20
CA ILE A 56 -13.25 -15.75 -6.98
C ILE A 56 -12.91 -17.01 -7.78
N SER A 57 -11.69 -17.08 -8.33
CA SER A 57 -11.12 -18.27 -8.98
C SER A 57 -9.60 -18.22 -8.88
N ASP A 58 -8.89 -19.27 -9.33
CA ASP A 58 -7.43 -19.37 -9.21
C ASP A 58 -6.67 -18.16 -9.77
N ASN A 59 -7.17 -17.56 -10.84
CA ASN A 59 -6.55 -16.40 -11.48
C ASN A 59 -7.29 -15.09 -11.20
N LYS A 60 -8.32 -15.09 -10.35
CA LYS A 60 -9.16 -13.92 -10.10
C LYS A 60 -9.33 -13.68 -8.61
N PHE A 61 -8.56 -12.72 -8.11
CA PHE A 61 -8.65 -12.26 -6.73
C PHE A 61 -8.65 -10.72 -6.66
N ARG A 62 -9.13 -10.20 -5.53
CA ARG A 62 -9.16 -8.77 -5.21
C ARG A 62 -8.62 -8.56 -3.81
N TYR A 63 -7.73 -7.58 -3.66
CA TYR A 63 -7.30 -7.09 -2.36
C TYR A 63 -8.04 -5.80 -2.03
N ILE A 64 -8.58 -5.75 -0.82
CA ILE A 64 -9.32 -4.58 -0.35
C ILE A 64 -8.67 -4.13 0.95
N ASN A 65 -8.04 -2.95 0.91
CA ASN A 65 -7.54 -2.28 2.09
C ASN A 65 -8.70 -1.54 2.76
N LEU A 66 -8.80 -1.64 4.08
CA LEU A 66 -9.86 -1.02 4.86
C LEU A 66 -9.36 0.21 5.61
N PHE A 67 -10.05 1.33 5.41
CA PHE A 67 -9.75 2.63 6.01
C PHE A 67 -10.93 3.11 6.87
N LEU A 68 -11.35 2.22 7.76
CA LEU A 68 -12.51 2.38 8.63
C LEU A 68 -12.08 2.84 10.02
N ASP A 69 -12.90 3.66 10.67
CA ASP A 69 -12.80 3.89 12.11
C ASP A 69 -13.39 2.69 12.85
N PRO A 70 -13.05 2.47 14.14
CA PRO A 70 -13.48 1.28 14.88
C PRO A 70 -15.01 1.08 14.96
N ILE A 71 -15.80 2.14 14.80
CA ILE A 71 -17.27 2.08 14.81
C ILE A 71 -17.89 1.92 13.42
N ASP A 72 -17.11 2.12 12.36
CA ASP A 72 -17.60 2.13 10.99
C ASP A 72 -17.98 0.71 10.54
N LYS A 73 -19.00 0.63 9.69
CA LYS A 73 -19.51 -0.60 9.09
C LYS A 73 -19.53 -0.51 7.58
N LEU A 74 -18.71 -1.32 6.92
CA LEU A 74 -18.69 -1.44 5.47
C LEU A 74 -19.32 -2.76 5.04
N LYS A 75 -20.18 -2.71 4.02
CA LYS A 75 -20.73 -3.90 3.37
C LYS A 75 -20.29 -3.94 1.91
N ILE A 76 -19.73 -5.08 1.51
CA ILE A 76 -19.32 -5.39 0.15
C ILE A 76 -20.18 -6.55 -0.35
N THR A 77 -20.94 -6.32 -1.41
CA THR A 77 -21.73 -7.34 -2.08
C THR A 77 -21.07 -7.69 -3.40
N MET A 78 -20.65 -8.93 -3.56
CA MET A 78 -20.12 -9.45 -4.80
C MET A 78 -21.29 -9.76 -5.74
N GLY A 79 -21.50 -8.93 -6.76
CA GLY A 79 -22.60 -9.03 -7.72
C GLY A 79 -22.27 -9.88 -8.95
N LYS A 80 -23.26 -10.05 -9.83
CA LYS A 80 -23.07 -10.69 -11.14
C LYS A 80 -21.93 -10.01 -11.91
N ASN A 81 -21.29 -10.76 -12.81
CA ASN A 81 -20.11 -10.29 -13.56
C ASN A 81 -18.90 -9.89 -12.69
N ASN A 82 -18.89 -10.24 -11.40
CA ASN A 82 -17.84 -9.91 -10.44
C ASN A 82 -17.75 -8.41 -10.10
N GLU A 83 -18.86 -7.69 -10.25
CA GLU A 83 -19.00 -6.32 -9.76
C GLU A 83 -18.96 -6.29 -8.23
N MET A 84 -18.34 -5.27 -7.64
CA MET A 84 -18.34 -5.06 -6.19
C MET A 84 -19.23 -3.87 -5.85
N ILE A 85 -20.29 -4.14 -5.08
CA ILE A 85 -21.22 -3.11 -4.63
C ILE A 85 -20.88 -2.76 -3.18
N TYR A 86 -20.45 -1.53 -2.96
CA TYR A 86 -20.09 -0.99 -1.65
C TYR A 86 -21.28 -0.25 -1.03
N SER A 87 -21.55 -0.49 0.24
CA SER A 87 -22.61 0.19 1.01
C SER A 87 -22.20 0.35 2.48
N GLY A 88 -22.84 1.25 3.21
CA GLY A 88 -22.47 1.61 4.59
C GLY A 88 -21.44 2.73 4.66
N ASP A 89 -20.67 2.76 5.74
CA ASP A 89 -19.71 3.82 6.03
C ASP A 89 -18.56 3.82 5.03
N LYS A 90 -18.21 5.02 4.53
CA LYS A 90 -17.12 5.23 3.58
C LYS A 90 -17.21 4.33 2.33
N ALA A 91 -18.42 3.95 1.91
CA ALA A 91 -18.63 3.10 0.74
C ALA A 91 -18.06 3.72 -0.55
N ALA A 92 -18.34 5.00 -0.80
CA ALA A 92 -17.83 5.72 -1.97
C ALA A 92 -16.30 5.79 -1.98
N LEU A 93 -15.69 6.02 -0.81
CA LEU A 93 -14.24 5.99 -0.63
C LEU A 93 -13.66 4.61 -1.02
N HIS A 94 -14.17 3.52 -0.45
CA HIS A 94 -13.62 2.19 -0.71
C HIS A 94 -13.83 1.74 -2.16
N LYS A 95 -14.95 2.13 -2.78
CA LYS A 95 -15.17 1.94 -4.21
C LYS A 95 -14.09 2.65 -5.02
N TYR A 96 -13.89 3.95 -4.77
CA TYR A 96 -12.87 4.73 -5.45
C TYR A 96 -11.46 4.14 -5.31
N LEU A 97 -11.06 3.78 -4.07
CA LEU A 97 -9.73 3.26 -3.80
C LEU A 97 -9.47 1.91 -4.47
N THR A 98 -10.50 1.05 -4.54
CA THR A 98 -10.34 -0.32 -5.06
C THR A 98 -10.48 -0.36 -6.59
N GLU A 99 -11.33 0.47 -7.17
CA GLU A 99 -11.68 0.40 -8.59
C GLU A 99 -11.04 1.50 -9.44
N THR A 100 -10.73 2.66 -8.87
CA THR A 100 -10.40 3.86 -9.66
C THR A 100 -9.03 4.43 -9.35
N LEU A 101 -8.57 4.45 -8.08
CA LEU A 101 -7.31 5.12 -7.70
C LEU A 101 -6.11 4.66 -8.54
N ASN A 102 -5.94 3.35 -8.71
CA ASN A 102 -4.83 2.81 -9.52
C ASN A 102 -4.92 3.22 -10.99
N VAL A 103 -6.13 3.38 -11.54
CA VAL A 103 -6.32 3.85 -12.92
C VAL A 103 -5.95 5.32 -13.01
N ASP A 104 -6.41 6.14 -12.05
CA ASP A 104 -6.09 7.57 -11.99
C ASP A 104 -4.59 7.82 -11.86
N THR A 105 -3.88 7.03 -11.04
CA THR A 105 -2.43 7.17 -10.83
C THR A 105 -1.63 6.51 -11.94
N PHE A 106 -1.65 5.18 -12.06
CA PHE A 106 -0.84 4.46 -13.06
C PHE A 106 -1.23 4.79 -14.50
N GLY A 107 -2.46 5.24 -14.76
CA GLY A 107 -2.86 5.77 -16.06
C GLY A 107 -2.08 7.02 -16.49
N LYS A 108 -1.39 7.71 -15.57
CA LYS A 108 -0.50 8.84 -15.87
C LYS A 108 0.94 8.46 -16.20
N ILE A 109 1.31 7.17 -16.14
CA ILE A 109 2.69 6.73 -16.43
C ILE A 109 3.19 7.28 -17.77
N ASN A 110 2.44 7.05 -18.86
CA ASN A 110 2.86 7.51 -20.18
C ASN A 110 3.01 9.04 -20.25
N THR A 111 2.15 9.77 -19.53
CA THR A 111 2.25 11.23 -19.45
C THR A 111 3.55 11.64 -18.74
N TYR A 112 3.83 11.06 -17.58
CA TYR A 112 5.06 11.34 -16.83
C TYR A 112 6.32 10.92 -17.58
N GLU A 113 6.28 9.81 -18.31
CA GLU A 113 7.40 9.37 -19.15
C GLU A 113 7.70 10.36 -20.28
N LEU A 114 6.67 10.83 -21.01
CA LEU A 114 6.84 11.81 -22.08
C LEU A 114 7.40 13.14 -21.55
N ILE A 115 6.91 13.61 -20.41
CA ILE A 115 7.44 14.83 -19.76
C ILE A 115 8.89 14.63 -19.32
N SER A 116 9.20 13.44 -18.76
CA SER A 116 10.54 13.09 -18.32
C SER A 116 11.53 12.98 -19.48
N GLN A 117 11.11 12.49 -20.64
CA GLN A 117 11.92 12.50 -21.87
C GLN A 117 12.28 13.92 -22.32
N LYS A 118 11.35 14.87 -22.15
CA LYS A 118 11.58 16.30 -22.39
C LYS A 118 12.37 17.00 -21.29
N LYS A 119 12.69 16.29 -20.19
CA LYS A 119 13.40 16.81 -19.00
C LYS A 119 12.70 18.02 -18.37
N ASN A 120 11.37 18.12 -18.49
CA ASN A 120 10.62 19.26 -17.96
C ASN A 120 10.12 18.98 -16.54
N SER A 121 10.96 19.24 -15.54
CA SER A 121 10.63 18.92 -14.15
C SER A 121 9.50 19.80 -13.60
N GLY A 122 9.39 21.06 -14.04
CA GLY A 122 8.29 21.95 -13.67
C GLY A 122 6.93 21.42 -14.12
N GLU A 123 6.83 20.98 -15.38
CA GLU A 123 5.61 20.36 -15.90
C GLU A 123 5.27 19.06 -15.17
N LEU A 124 6.26 18.21 -14.89
CA LEU A 124 6.05 16.96 -14.15
C LEU A 124 5.49 17.24 -12.74
N LYS A 125 6.10 18.20 -12.02
CA LYS A 125 5.66 18.64 -10.69
C LYS A 125 4.21 19.13 -10.77
N ASN A 126 3.91 20.05 -11.69
CA ASN A 126 2.57 20.63 -11.80
C ASN A 126 1.48 19.59 -12.09
N ILE A 127 1.68 18.74 -13.10
CA ILE A 127 0.68 17.74 -13.50
C ILE A 127 0.47 16.71 -12.39
N SER A 128 1.55 16.29 -11.74
CA SER A 128 1.50 15.33 -10.65
C SER A 128 0.81 15.88 -9.40
N GLU A 129 1.07 17.14 -9.05
CA GLU A 129 0.42 17.82 -7.93
C GLU A 129 -1.07 18.06 -8.19
N LEU A 130 -1.45 18.43 -9.42
CA LEU A 130 -2.85 18.56 -9.83
C LEU A 130 -3.59 17.23 -9.71
N LEU A 131 -2.96 16.11 -10.11
CA LEU A 131 -3.52 14.78 -9.90
C LEU A 131 -3.73 14.50 -8.41
N LEU A 132 -2.73 14.76 -7.57
CA LEU A 132 -2.85 14.55 -6.13
C LEU A 132 -4.01 15.36 -5.54
N LEU A 133 -4.16 16.63 -5.93
CA LEU A 133 -5.26 17.49 -5.48
C LEU A 133 -6.63 16.91 -5.88
N ASP A 134 -6.77 16.40 -7.11
CA ASP A 134 -8.00 15.75 -7.57
C ASP A 134 -8.31 14.48 -6.76
N ILE A 135 -7.30 13.64 -6.50
CA ILE A 135 -7.43 12.45 -5.65
C ILE A 135 -7.90 12.86 -4.24
N LEU A 136 -7.23 13.83 -3.62
CA LEU A 136 -7.56 14.33 -2.28
C LEU A 136 -9.00 14.84 -2.20
N LYS A 137 -9.47 15.55 -3.23
CA LYS A 137 -10.87 16.00 -3.34
C LYS A 137 -11.84 14.82 -3.40
N LYS A 138 -11.56 13.80 -4.22
CA LYS A 138 -12.39 12.59 -4.35
C LYS A 138 -12.49 11.80 -3.04
N VAL A 139 -11.44 11.79 -2.23
CA VAL A 139 -11.41 11.11 -0.93
C VAL A 139 -11.71 12.02 0.26
N GLN A 140 -12.08 13.27 0.02
CA GLN A 140 -12.41 14.29 1.04
C GLN A 140 -11.29 14.51 2.07
N LEU A 141 -10.04 14.47 1.63
CA LEU A 141 -8.88 14.84 2.44
C LEU A 141 -8.41 16.26 2.09
N SER A 142 -8.10 17.06 3.10
CA SER A 142 -7.57 18.43 2.91
C SER A 142 -6.09 18.45 2.52
N ASN A 143 -5.32 17.44 2.92
CA ASN A 143 -3.89 17.32 2.66
C ASN A 143 -3.45 15.85 2.72
N ILE A 144 -2.34 15.53 2.07
CA ILE A 144 -1.71 14.21 2.11
C ILE A 144 -0.73 14.03 3.28
N VAL A 145 -0.16 15.13 3.81
CA VAL A 145 0.77 15.06 4.94
C VAL A 145 0.02 14.66 6.21
N ILE A 146 0.64 13.78 6.99
CA ILE A 146 0.07 13.28 8.23
C ILE A 146 0.16 14.36 9.30
N SER A 147 -0.97 14.61 9.97
CA SER A 147 -1.08 15.51 11.12
C SER A 147 -1.14 14.70 12.42
N PRO A 148 -0.65 15.25 13.55
CA PRO A 148 -0.81 14.62 14.86
C PRO A 148 -2.28 14.31 15.22
N GLU A 149 -3.22 15.11 14.72
CA GLU A 149 -4.66 14.99 14.98
C GLU A 149 -5.32 13.92 14.10
N ASP A 150 -4.64 13.41 13.07
CA ASP A 150 -5.21 12.39 12.19
C ASP A 150 -5.47 11.11 12.98
N LYS A 151 -6.69 10.57 12.85
CA LYS A 151 -7.03 9.22 13.31
C LYS A 151 -6.18 8.17 12.56
N ILE A 152 -6.02 6.99 13.17
CA ILE A 152 -5.27 5.87 12.56
C ILE A 152 -5.76 5.55 11.15
N SER A 153 -7.07 5.48 10.94
CA SER A 153 -7.69 5.23 9.62
C SER A 153 -7.29 6.27 8.57
N THR A 154 -7.25 7.54 8.97
CA THR A 154 -6.89 8.68 8.12
C THR A 154 -5.40 8.66 7.80
N ARG A 155 -4.54 8.38 8.78
CA ARG A 155 -3.10 8.21 8.55
C ARG A 155 -2.82 7.07 7.55
N SER A 156 -3.50 5.94 7.71
CA SER A 156 -3.40 4.80 6.81
C SER A 156 -3.86 5.14 5.39
N LEU A 157 -4.98 5.85 5.26
CA LEU A 157 -5.49 6.31 3.96
C LEU A 157 -4.51 7.27 3.27
N LYS A 158 -4.03 8.29 3.99
CA LYS A 158 -3.03 9.24 3.50
C LYS A 158 -1.78 8.52 3.01
N ASN A 159 -1.23 7.60 3.81
CA ASN A 159 -0.07 6.81 3.41
C ASN A 159 -0.34 5.96 2.16
N TYR A 160 -1.49 5.29 2.08
CA TYR A 160 -1.83 4.49 0.93
C TYR A 160 -1.86 5.32 -0.36
N ILE A 161 -2.55 6.47 -0.35
CA ILE A 161 -2.61 7.38 -1.49
C ILE A 161 -1.22 7.94 -1.82
N LYS A 162 -0.49 8.40 -0.80
CA LYS A 162 0.83 9.01 -0.95
C LYS A 162 1.79 8.07 -1.66
N TYR A 163 1.91 6.83 -1.18
CA TYR A 163 2.85 5.87 -1.76
C TYR A 163 2.36 5.27 -3.07
N ASN A 164 1.05 5.20 -3.29
CA ASN A 164 0.50 4.85 -4.61
C ASN A 164 0.95 5.88 -5.67
N TRP A 165 0.71 7.16 -5.38
CA TRP A 165 1.06 8.28 -6.24
C TRP A 165 2.57 8.44 -6.45
N LEU A 166 3.35 8.48 -5.35
CA LEU A 166 4.81 8.60 -5.42
C LEU A 166 5.45 7.44 -6.16
N SER A 167 4.97 6.20 -5.96
CA SER A 167 5.47 5.03 -6.69
C SER A 167 5.30 5.18 -8.19
N THR A 168 4.21 5.80 -8.66
CA THR A 168 4.00 6.07 -10.08
C THR A 168 4.97 7.11 -10.62
N ILE A 169 5.24 8.18 -9.86
CA ILE A 169 6.20 9.21 -10.29
C ILE A 169 7.60 8.61 -10.38
N PHE A 170 8.05 7.96 -9.30
CA PHE A 170 9.42 7.48 -9.17
C PHE A 170 9.76 6.37 -10.17
N SER A 171 8.78 5.52 -10.55
CA SER A 171 8.99 4.52 -11.60
C SER A 171 9.34 5.12 -12.96
N THR A 172 8.87 6.34 -13.25
CA THR A 172 9.11 7.03 -14.54
C THR A 172 10.41 7.84 -14.59
N VAL A 173 10.98 8.13 -13.41
CA VAL A 173 12.14 9.03 -13.24
C VAL A 173 13.44 8.27 -12.99
N ASP A 174 13.40 7.08 -12.38
CA ASP A 174 14.60 6.35 -11.93
C ASP A 174 15.63 6.09 -13.06
N ARG A 175 15.15 5.86 -14.28
CA ARG A 175 15.96 5.57 -15.49
C ARG A 175 16.42 6.82 -16.26
N ARG A 176 16.22 8.02 -15.71
CA ARG A 176 16.48 9.29 -16.42
C ARG A 176 17.85 9.88 -16.07
N GLU A 177 18.23 10.88 -16.85
CA GLU A 177 19.45 11.66 -16.68
C GLU A 177 19.53 12.25 -15.26
N THR A 178 20.74 12.29 -14.72
CA THR A 178 21.02 12.53 -13.30
C THR A 178 20.54 13.89 -12.78
N ALA A 179 20.71 14.98 -13.55
CA ALA A 179 20.30 16.31 -13.11
C ALA A 179 18.76 16.45 -13.01
N PHE A 180 18.04 15.99 -14.04
CA PHE A 180 16.58 15.93 -14.01
C PHE A 180 16.07 15.06 -12.85
N LYS A 181 16.64 13.85 -12.72
CA LYS A 181 16.29 12.91 -11.66
C LYS A 181 16.52 13.51 -10.27
N LYS A 182 17.65 14.19 -10.06
CA LYS A 182 17.99 14.87 -8.81
C LYS A 182 16.95 15.94 -8.44
N ASP A 183 16.56 16.79 -9.38
CA ASP A 183 15.58 17.85 -9.11
C ASP A 183 14.20 17.27 -8.73
N VAL A 184 13.75 16.25 -9.46
CA VAL A 184 12.45 15.63 -9.20
C VAL A 184 12.43 14.86 -7.88
N ILE A 185 13.43 14.00 -7.63
CA ILE A 185 13.49 13.22 -6.39
C ILE A 185 13.56 14.13 -5.17
N ASN A 186 14.42 15.16 -5.18
CA ASN A 186 14.55 16.07 -4.05
C ASN A 186 13.26 16.85 -3.75
N TYR A 187 12.54 17.27 -4.79
CA TYR A 187 11.25 17.96 -4.62
C TYR A 187 10.25 17.10 -3.84
N TYR A 188 10.03 15.86 -4.27
CA TYR A 188 9.04 14.99 -3.61
C TYR A 188 9.54 14.46 -2.26
N PHE A 189 10.83 14.18 -2.13
CA PHE A 189 11.43 13.79 -0.86
C PHE A 189 11.18 14.86 0.21
N LYS A 190 11.59 16.10 -0.07
CA LYS A 190 11.47 17.22 0.86
C LYS A 190 10.01 17.52 1.23
N LYS A 191 9.11 17.45 0.26
CA LYS A 191 7.70 17.84 0.47
C LYS A 191 6.86 16.76 1.19
N TYR A 192 7.17 15.47 1.01
CA TYR A 192 6.26 14.38 1.40
C TYR A 192 6.87 13.23 2.20
N ILE A 193 8.20 13.14 2.27
CA ILE A 193 8.88 11.96 2.81
C ILE A 193 9.81 12.33 3.97
N GLU A 194 10.49 13.48 3.90
CA GLU A 194 11.54 13.89 4.84
C GLU A 194 11.10 13.79 6.31
N THR A 195 9.89 14.27 6.63
CA THR A 195 9.35 14.23 8.00
C THR A 195 9.06 12.82 8.51
N ASP A 196 8.85 11.87 7.60
CA ASP A 196 8.38 10.53 7.90
C ASP A 196 9.51 9.49 7.85
N ILE A 197 10.69 9.86 7.36
CA ILE A 197 11.78 8.91 7.06
C ILE A 197 12.26 8.13 8.29
N SER A 198 12.26 8.76 9.47
CA SER A 198 12.65 8.13 10.74
C SER A 198 11.69 7.04 11.20
N ARG A 199 10.43 7.11 10.75
CA ARG A 199 9.35 6.16 11.08
C ARG A 199 8.91 5.36 9.86
N PHE A 200 9.71 5.37 8.80
CA PHE A 200 9.38 4.73 7.55
C PHE A 200 9.24 3.22 7.74
N SER A 201 8.26 2.63 7.05
CA SER A 201 7.86 1.24 7.26
C SER A 201 7.14 0.73 6.02
N CYS A 202 7.56 -0.43 5.51
CA CYS A 202 6.94 -1.08 4.36
C CYS A 202 5.91 -2.13 4.78
N THR A 203 4.65 -1.71 4.86
CA THR A 203 3.51 -2.62 5.04
C THR A 203 3.03 -3.25 3.73
N THR A 204 3.40 -2.67 2.59
CA THR A 204 3.05 -3.14 1.24
C THR A 204 4.21 -2.89 0.27
N SER A 205 4.05 -3.28 -1.00
CA SER A 205 5.04 -3.01 -2.05
C SER A 205 5.16 -1.52 -2.43
N LEU A 206 4.15 -0.70 -2.14
CA LEU A 206 4.15 0.73 -2.53
C LEU A 206 5.14 1.59 -1.73
N PRO A 207 5.19 1.55 -0.38
CA PRO A 207 6.25 2.22 0.35
C PRO A 207 7.62 1.66 -0.03
N TYR A 208 7.72 0.34 -0.26
CA TYR A 208 8.97 -0.29 -0.66
C TYR A 208 9.51 0.27 -1.97
N SER A 209 8.69 0.37 -3.01
CA SER A 209 9.14 0.91 -4.32
C SER A 209 9.64 2.34 -4.21
N VAL A 210 9.04 3.14 -3.33
CA VAL A 210 9.46 4.53 -3.09
C VAL A 210 10.81 4.58 -2.37
N ILE A 211 10.98 3.86 -1.25
CA ILE A 211 12.26 3.88 -0.51
C ILE A 211 13.39 3.21 -1.28
N GLU A 212 13.11 2.19 -2.09
CA GLU A 212 14.10 1.56 -2.95
C GLU A 212 14.69 2.56 -3.95
N VAL A 213 13.84 3.37 -4.60
CA VAL A 213 14.31 4.43 -5.52
C VAL A 213 15.12 5.48 -4.77
N LEU A 214 14.71 5.89 -3.56
CA LEU A 214 15.48 6.83 -2.75
C LEU A 214 16.85 6.25 -2.37
N ALA A 215 16.91 4.99 -1.93
CA ALA A 215 18.13 4.31 -1.54
C ALA A 215 19.11 4.16 -2.72
N LYS A 216 18.62 3.74 -3.90
CA LYS A 216 19.40 3.68 -5.15
C LYS A 216 19.98 5.04 -5.56
N ASN A 217 19.27 6.11 -5.23
CA ASN A 217 19.61 7.49 -5.60
C ASN A 217 20.07 8.33 -4.41
N LYS A 218 20.57 7.70 -3.33
CA LYS A 218 20.96 8.39 -2.09
C LYS A 218 21.94 9.56 -2.32
N SER A 219 22.86 9.42 -3.28
CA SER A 219 23.86 10.44 -3.60
C SER A 219 23.27 11.70 -4.26
N LEU A 220 22.02 11.61 -4.72
CA LEU A 220 21.29 12.73 -5.29
C LEU A 220 20.49 13.49 -4.23
N LEU A 221 20.24 12.89 -3.06
CA LEU A 221 19.52 13.52 -1.96
C LEU A 221 20.37 14.57 -1.27
N GLN A 222 19.71 15.63 -0.80
CA GLN A 222 20.35 16.68 0.01
C GLN A 222 20.55 16.27 1.47
N THR A 223 19.88 15.19 1.90
CA THR A 223 19.85 14.68 3.27
C THR A 223 20.28 13.23 3.27
N GLU A 224 20.95 12.80 4.34
CA GLU A 224 21.33 11.40 4.53
C GLU A 224 20.11 10.54 4.86
N LEU A 225 20.06 9.35 4.26
CA LEU A 225 19.08 8.33 4.62
C LEU A 225 19.55 7.58 5.88
N PRO A 226 18.62 7.19 6.77
CA PRO A 226 18.96 6.38 7.94
C PRO A 226 19.56 5.04 7.52
N ILE A 227 20.58 4.60 8.25
CA ILE A 227 21.23 3.30 8.07
C ILE A 227 20.63 2.31 9.08
N TYR A 228 20.31 1.12 8.60
CA TYR A 228 19.74 0.02 9.35
C TYR A 228 20.65 -1.21 9.30
N PRO A 229 20.62 -2.07 10.33
CA PRO A 229 21.30 -3.36 10.27
C PRO A 229 20.81 -4.22 9.10
N ILE A 230 21.74 -4.88 8.42
CA ILE A 230 21.44 -5.89 7.40
C ILE A 230 20.93 -7.16 8.10
N VAL A 231 19.75 -7.63 7.73
CA VAL A 231 19.16 -8.87 8.28
C VAL A 231 19.80 -10.12 7.67
N GLU A 232 20.07 -10.06 6.37
CA GLU A 232 20.68 -11.12 5.57
C GLU A 232 21.46 -10.48 4.43
N HIS A 233 22.73 -10.83 4.30
CA HIS A 233 23.65 -10.21 3.33
C HIS A 233 23.33 -10.64 1.89
N THR A 234 23.27 -9.68 0.99
CA THR A 234 23.11 -9.89 -0.46
C THR A 234 24.00 -8.94 -1.27
N ASP A 235 24.07 -9.14 -2.58
CA ASP A 235 24.74 -8.20 -3.50
C ASP A 235 24.12 -6.77 -3.48
N ASP A 236 22.88 -6.66 -2.97
CA ASP A 236 22.09 -5.42 -2.88
C ASP A 236 22.23 -4.75 -1.48
N ASP A 237 23.21 -5.15 -0.65
CA ASP A 237 23.46 -4.57 0.70
C ASP A 237 23.65 -3.05 0.67
N ASN A 238 24.24 -2.54 -0.42
CA ASN A 238 24.43 -1.10 -0.63
C ASN A 238 23.09 -0.32 -0.67
N ILE A 239 21.98 -0.97 -1.02
CA ILE A 239 20.61 -0.46 -1.00
C ILE A 239 19.93 -0.88 0.30
N ASN A 240 20.03 -2.15 0.68
CA ASN A 240 19.32 -2.73 1.83
C ASN A 240 19.70 -2.08 3.16
N GLN A 241 20.91 -1.51 3.29
CA GLN A 241 21.32 -0.76 4.48
C GLN A 241 20.44 0.48 4.73
N TYR A 242 19.70 0.98 3.74
CA TYR A 242 18.77 2.12 3.89
C TYR A 242 17.32 1.68 4.11
N LEU A 243 17.10 0.37 4.25
CA LEU A 243 15.78 -0.22 4.42
C LEU A 243 15.60 -0.69 5.86
N PRO A 244 14.57 -0.24 6.59
CA PRO A 244 14.24 -0.85 7.87
C PRO A 244 13.87 -2.33 7.68
N GLN A 245 13.95 -3.12 8.75
CA GLN A 245 13.76 -4.58 8.72
C GLN A 245 12.53 -5.01 7.92
N ASN A 246 11.39 -4.33 8.07
CA ASN A 246 10.18 -4.71 7.35
C ASN A 246 10.20 -4.33 5.86
N CYS A 247 11.01 -3.36 5.45
CA CYS A 247 11.28 -3.07 4.05
C CYS A 247 12.27 -4.08 3.45
N GLN A 248 13.27 -4.54 4.23
CA GLN A 248 14.12 -5.66 3.80
C GLN A 248 13.29 -6.94 3.59
N LYS A 249 12.30 -7.22 4.45
CA LYS A 249 11.32 -8.30 4.21
C LYS A 249 10.66 -8.18 2.83
N GLN A 250 10.20 -6.98 2.45
CA GLN A 250 9.59 -6.75 1.15
C GLN A 250 10.56 -6.96 -0.02
N TYR A 251 11.84 -6.62 0.14
CA TYR A 251 12.89 -6.95 -0.83
C TYR A 251 12.95 -8.47 -1.08
N PHE A 252 13.09 -9.27 -0.02
CA PHE A 252 13.15 -10.73 -0.15
C PHE A 252 11.85 -11.31 -0.74
N GLN A 253 10.69 -10.77 -0.35
CA GLN A 253 9.39 -11.19 -0.87
C GLN A 253 9.27 -10.93 -2.38
N GLN A 254 9.70 -9.77 -2.86
CA GLN A 254 9.63 -9.43 -4.28
C GLN A 254 10.59 -10.28 -5.11
N LYS A 255 11.82 -10.52 -4.62
CA LYS A 255 12.79 -11.41 -5.29
C LYS A 255 12.26 -12.84 -5.36
N TYR A 256 11.67 -13.36 -4.28
CA TYR A 256 11.02 -14.67 -4.29
C TYR A 256 9.88 -14.72 -5.30
N ASN A 257 8.92 -13.78 -5.24
CA ASN A 257 7.76 -13.76 -6.13
C ASN A 257 8.17 -13.70 -7.61
N TYR A 258 9.17 -12.89 -7.94
CA TYR A 258 9.69 -12.80 -9.30
C TYR A 258 10.32 -14.13 -9.75
N LEU A 259 11.23 -14.69 -8.95
CA LEU A 259 11.91 -15.94 -9.28
C LEU A 259 10.96 -17.13 -9.32
N GLU A 260 9.93 -17.16 -8.48
CA GLU A 260 8.90 -18.19 -8.54
C GLU A 260 8.09 -18.07 -9.83
N HIS A 261 7.71 -16.87 -10.24
CA HIS A 261 6.98 -16.63 -11.47
C HIS A 261 7.76 -17.04 -12.73
N ILE A 262 9.07 -16.77 -12.78
CA ILE A 262 9.93 -17.14 -13.91
C ILE A 262 10.61 -18.51 -13.76
N ASN A 263 10.31 -19.24 -12.68
CA ASN A 263 10.96 -20.50 -12.29
C ASN A 263 12.52 -20.41 -12.26
N GLY A 264 13.05 -19.35 -11.64
CA GLY A 264 14.49 -19.07 -11.54
C GLY A 264 15.21 -19.86 -10.44
N HIS A 265 16.52 -20.08 -10.63
CA HIS A 265 17.35 -20.98 -9.81
C HIS A 265 17.42 -20.65 -8.32
N ASN A 266 17.29 -19.37 -7.92
CA ASN A 266 17.51 -18.94 -6.53
C ASN A 266 16.24 -18.80 -5.69
N LYS A 267 15.06 -19.18 -6.20
CA LYS A 267 13.79 -18.98 -5.49
C LYS A 267 13.75 -19.63 -4.10
N GLU A 268 14.32 -20.82 -3.94
CA GLU A 268 14.38 -21.52 -2.64
C GLU A 268 15.26 -20.81 -1.61
N TYR A 269 16.32 -20.12 -2.04
CA TYR A 269 17.13 -19.28 -1.15
C TYR A 269 16.29 -18.16 -0.54
N TYR A 270 15.59 -17.38 -1.38
CA TYR A 270 14.75 -16.28 -0.91
C TYR A 270 13.59 -16.78 -0.03
N LYS A 271 12.99 -17.93 -0.37
CA LYS A 271 11.98 -18.59 0.44
C LYS A 271 12.50 -18.97 1.82
N LYS A 272 13.71 -19.55 1.89
CA LYS A 272 14.37 -19.90 3.15
C LYS A 272 14.60 -18.68 4.04
N VAL A 273 15.11 -17.58 3.46
CA VAL A 273 15.34 -16.33 4.20
C VAL A 273 14.03 -15.76 4.76
N LEU A 274 12.97 -15.73 3.94
CA LEU A 274 11.64 -15.26 4.39
C LEU A 274 11.13 -16.07 5.60
N ARG A 275 11.30 -17.39 5.56
CA ARG A 275 10.90 -18.27 6.67
C ARG A 275 11.76 -18.07 7.91
N GLU A 276 13.08 -18.12 7.78
CA GLU A 276 14.01 -18.17 8.92
C GLU A 276 14.26 -16.80 9.56
N LYS A 277 14.19 -15.71 8.79
CA LYS A 277 14.53 -14.35 9.26
C LYS A 277 13.30 -13.48 9.48
N PHE A 278 12.21 -13.76 8.78
CA PHE A 278 11.00 -12.93 8.80
C PHE A 278 9.74 -13.68 9.28
N ASN A 279 9.85 -14.97 9.61
CA ASN A 279 8.76 -15.82 10.08
C ASN A 279 7.57 -15.90 9.12
N GLU A 280 7.83 -15.89 7.81
CA GLU A 280 6.81 -16.15 6.80
C GLU A 280 6.60 -17.66 6.61
N GLU A 281 5.35 -18.07 6.44
CA GLU A 281 4.95 -19.46 6.16
C GLU A 281 4.93 -19.76 4.66
#